data_AF-A0AAA9SUJ3-F1
#
_entry.id   AF-A0AAA9SUJ3-F1
#
_cell.length_a   1.000
_cell.length_b   1.000
_cell.length_c   1.000
_cell.angle_alpha   90.00
_cell.angle_beta   90.00
_cell.angle_gamma   90.00
#
_symmetry.space_group_name_H-M   'P 1'
#
loop_
_entity.id
_entity.type
_entity.pdbx_description
1 polymer ?
#
loop_
_entity_poly.entity_id
_entity_poly.type
_entity_poly.pdbx_seq_one_letter_code
_entity_poly.pdbx_strand_id
1 'polypeptide(L)'
;MENKYYEDNKQFFGRHRWVIYTTEMNGKNTFWDVDGSMVPPEWHCWLHCMTDDPPTVKPPTARKFIWTNHKFNLSGTPQQYVPYSTTRKKIQEWVPPSTPYK
;
A
#
# COMPACT_ATOMS: atom_id res chain seq x y z
N MET A 1 -14.86 3.51 -8.26
CA MET A 1 -14.50 4.93 -8.31
C MET A 1 -13.00 4.98 -8.19
N GLU A 2 -12.33 5.34 -9.27
CA GLU A 2 -10.87 5.22 -9.45
C GLU A 2 -10.24 6.61 -9.37
N ASN A 3 -8.98 6.68 -8.95
CA ASN A 3 -8.20 7.93 -9.00
C ASN A 3 -8.07 8.40 -10.44
N LYS A 4 -8.22 9.70 -10.68
CA LYS A 4 -8.10 10.30 -12.02
C LYS A 4 -6.79 11.07 -12.13
N TYR A 5 -5.99 10.77 -13.14
CA TYR A 5 -4.69 11.37 -13.38
C TYR A 5 -4.75 12.34 -14.56
N TYR A 6 -4.11 13.50 -14.41
CA TYR A 6 -4.15 14.59 -15.37
C TYR A 6 -2.76 15.13 -15.65
N GLU A 7 -2.56 15.58 -16.88
CA GLU A 7 -1.31 16.19 -17.35
C GLU A 7 -1.61 17.50 -18.12
N ASP A 8 -0.86 18.55 -17.80
CA ASP A 8 -0.82 19.82 -18.55
C ASP A 8 0.62 20.35 -18.63
N ASN A 9 1.28 20.08 -19.75
CA ASN A 9 2.66 20.49 -20.01
C ASN A 9 2.85 22.01 -20.21
N LYS A 10 1.76 22.79 -20.21
CA LYS A 10 1.85 24.26 -20.17
C LYS A 10 2.15 24.77 -18.77
N GLN A 11 1.87 23.97 -17.74
CA GLN A 11 2.24 24.30 -16.37
C GLN A 11 3.75 24.07 -16.15
N PHE A 12 4.27 24.73 -15.13
CA PHE A 12 5.66 24.53 -14.73
C PHE A 12 5.90 23.12 -14.17
N PHE A 13 7.18 22.71 -14.21
CA PHE A 13 7.62 21.42 -13.68
C PHE A 13 7.24 21.26 -12.20
N GLY A 14 6.63 20.12 -11.85
CA GLY A 14 6.04 19.88 -10.54
C GLY A 14 4.55 20.21 -10.40
N ARG A 15 3.96 20.99 -11.32
CA ARG A 15 2.49 21.20 -11.41
C ARG A 15 1.83 20.61 -12.65
N HIS A 16 2.63 20.27 -13.65
CA HIS A 16 2.16 19.66 -14.90
C HIS A 16 1.46 18.30 -14.72
N ARG A 17 1.62 17.59 -13.60
CA ARG A 17 0.93 16.31 -13.32
C ARG A 17 0.25 16.36 -11.97
N TRP A 18 -1.00 15.92 -11.90
CA TRP A 18 -1.74 15.81 -10.65
C TRP A 18 -2.76 14.67 -10.67
N VAL A 19 -3.20 14.30 -9.48
CA VAL A 19 -4.25 13.29 -9.26
C VAL A 19 -5.43 13.93 -8.56
N ILE A 20 -6.64 13.58 -9.02
CA ILE A 20 -7.88 13.79 -8.27
C ILE A 20 -8.25 12.43 -7.66
N TYR A 21 -8.19 12.37 -6.32
CA TYR A 21 -8.46 11.14 -5.58
C TYR A 21 -9.91 10.70 -5.69
N THR A 22 -10.12 9.39 -5.58
CA THR A 22 -11.47 8.82 -5.45
C THR A 22 -12.14 9.24 -4.14
N THR A 23 -13.46 9.29 -4.17
CA THR A 23 -14.31 9.60 -3.01
C THR A 23 -14.47 8.42 -2.06
N GLU A 24 -14.17 7.20 -2.51
CA GLU A 24 -14.15 6.00 -1.69
C GLU A 24 -13.02 5.07 -2.15
N MET A 25 -12.23 4.58 -1.19
CA MET A 25 -11.16 3.63 -1.43
C MET A 25 -11.11 2.58 -0.31
N ASN A 26 -11.04 1.30 -0.69
CA ASN A 26 -10.96 0.15 0.22
C ASN A 26 -12.01 0.17 1.36
N GLY A 27 -13.22 0.66 1.07
CA GLY A 27 -14.32 0.79 2.04
C GLY A 27 -14.22 1.97 2.99
N LYS A 28 -13.23 2.87 2.82
CA LYS A 28 -13.11 4.14 3.53
C LYS A 28 -13.67 5.27 2.65
N ASN A 29 -14.51 6.11 3.24
CA ASN A 29 -14.91 7.37 2.61
C ASN A 29 -13.70 8.33 2.60
N THR A 30 -13.22 8.66 1.40
CA THR A 30 -12.05 9.51 1.15
C THR A 30 -12.45 10.81 0.44
N PHE A 31 -13.72 11.19 0.51
CA PHE A 31 -14.22 12.43 -0.12
C PHE A 31 -13.49 13.67 0.40
N TRP A 32 -13.24 13.74 1.71
CA TRP A 32 -12.45 14.80 2.34
C TRP A 32 -11.09 14.28 2.86
N ASP A 33 -11.03 13.02 3.29
CA ASP A 33 -9.83 12.40 3.85
C ASP A 33 -8.93 11.80 2.76
N VAL A 34 -8.49 12.64 1.84
CA VAL A 34 -7.54 12.25 0.79
C VAL A 34 -6.15 12.03 1.38
N ASP A 35 -5.47 10.99 0.92
CA ASP A 35 -4.12 10.62 1.38
C ASP A 35 -3.21 10.36 0.17
N GLY A 36 -1.99 10.88 0.23
CA GLY A 36 -0.97 10.65 -0.80
C GLY A 36 -0.63 9.17 -1.00
N SER A 37 -0.79 8.35 0.04
CA SER A 37 -0.54 6.90 -0.03
C SER A 37 -1.60 6.12 -0.82
N MET A 38 -2.70 6.77 -1.23
CA MET A 38 -3.77 6.17 -2.04
C MET A 38 -3.37 5.95 -3.51
N VAL A 39 -2.28 6.55 -3.97
CA VAL A 39 -1.78 6.34 -5.33
C VAL A 39 -1.16 4.94 -5.43
N PRO A 40 -1.61 4.08 -6.36
CA PRO A 40 -1.05 2.75 -6.53
C PRO A 40 0.35 2.83 -7.18
N PRO A 41 1.18 1.79 -7.01
CA PRO A 41 2.60 1.84 -7.40
C PRO A 41 2.85 2.15 -8.88
N GLU A 42 1.97 1.68 -9.78
CA GLU A 42 2.09 1.90 -11.22
C GLU A 42 1.91 3.36 -11.61
N TRP A 43 1.04 4.09 -10.91
CA TRP A 43 0.82 5.52 -11.14
C TRP A 43 1.76 6.40 -10.34
N HIS A 44 2.30 5.90 -9.23
CA HIS A 44 3.26 6.61 -8.38
C HIS A 44 4.51 7.02 -9.17
N CYS A 45 5.07 6.13 -9.99
CA CYS A 45 6.26 6.45 -10.80
C CYS A 45 6.00 7.60 -11.78
N TRP A 46 4.85 7.61 -12.46
CA TRP A 46 4.50 8.66 -13.42
C TRP A 46 4.18 9.99 -12.73
N LEU A 47 3.42 9.96 -11.64
CA LEU A 47 3.06 11.15 -10.85
C LEU A 47 4.29 11.83 -10.24
N HIS A 48 5.27 11.05 -9.79
CA HIS A 48 6.53 11.55 -9.22
C HIS A 48 7.62 11.79 -10.28
N CYS A 49 7.29 11.80 -11.57
CA CYS A 49 8.23 12.10 -12.66
C CYS A 49 9.46 11.17 -12.69
N MET A 50 9.32 9.91 -12.24
CA MET A 50 10.36 8.89 -12.40
C MET A 50 10.39 8.32 -13.83
N THR A 51 9.25 8.39 -14.52
CA THR A 51 9.06 7.99 -15.91
C THR A 51 8.16 9.00 -16.60
N ASP A 52 8.40 9.22 -17.89
CA ASP A 52 7.53 10.06 -18.72
C ASP A 52 6.26 9.32 -19.13
N ASP A 53 6.35 8.01 -19.31
CA ASP A 53 5.23 7.20 -19.77
C ASP A 53 4.30 6.80 -18.62
N PRO A 54 2.98 7.02 -18.74
CA PRO A 54 2.01 6.53 -17.77
C PRO A 54 1.84 5.01 -17.91
N PRO A 55 1.31 4.32 -16.87
CA PRO A 55 1.11 2.88 -16.88
C PRO A 55 0.09 2.41 -17.93
N THR A 56 -0.72 3.31 -18.48
CA THR A 56 -1.61 3.02 -19.62
C THR A 56 -0.85 2.87 -20.94
N VAL A 57 0.29 3.54 -21.10
CA VAL A 57 1.16 3.45 -22.28
C VAL A 57 2.21 2.35 -22.10
N LYS A 58 2.84 2.30 -20.91
CA LYS A 58 3.80 1.27 -20.54
C LYS A 58 3.32 0.51 -19.30
N PRO A 59 2.52 -0.56 -19.48
CA PRO A 59 1.99 -1.30 -18.34
C PRO A 59 3.09 -2.01 -17.55
N PRO A 60 2.97 -2.07 -16.22
CA PRO A 60 3.93 -2.79 -15.38
C PRO A 60 3.91 -4.29 -15.71
N THR A 61 5.06 -4.95 -15.55
CA THR A 61 5.13 -6.40 -15.75
C THR A 61 4.30 -7.13 -14.69
N ALA A 62 3.25 -7.82 -15.12
CA ALA A 62 2.41 -8.61 -14.23
C ALA A 62 3.18 -9.78 -13.60
N ARG A 63 3.03 -9.95 -12.28
CA ARG A 63 3.58 -11.09 -11.51
C ARG A 63 2.52 -11.63 -10.57
N LYS A 64 2.51 -12.95 -10.38
CA LYS A 64 1.55 -13.66 -9.51
C LYS A 64 1.51 -13.21 -8.05
N PHE A 65 2.58 -12.61 -7.55
CA PHE A 65 2.72 -12.19 -6.15
C PHE A 65 2.45 -10.70 -5.94
N ILE A 66 2.32 -9.92 -7.02
CA ILE A 66 1.99 -8.50 -6.91
C ILE A 66 0.56 -8.39 -6.40
N TRP A 67 0.35 -7.51 -5.43
CA TRP A 67 -0.98 -7.27 -4.87
C TRP A 67 -1.88 -6.68 -5.94
N THR A 68 -3.01 -7.34 -6.19
CA THR A 68 -4.04 -6.86 -7.11
C THR A 68 -4.83 -5.69 -6.55
N ASN A 69 -4.95 -5.62 -5.22
CA ASN A 69 -5.62 -4.54 -4.52
C ASN A 69 -4.61 -3.75 -3.70
N HIS A 70 -4.32 -2.52 -4.13
CA HIS A 70 -3.46 -1.59 -3.41
C HIS A 70 -4.10 -1.20 -2.07
N LYS A 71 -3.29 -1.14 -1.01
CA LYS A 71 -3.72 -0.67 0.32
C LYS A 71 -2.97 0.61 0.65
N PHE A 72 -3.74 1.66 0.95
CA PHE A 72 -3.19 2.91 1.48
C PHE A 72 -2.61 2.70 2.89
N ASN A 73 -2.03 3.76 3.46
CA ASN A 73 -1.43 3.73 4.79
C ASN A 73 -2.45 3.34 5.88
N LEU A 74 -2.19 2.20 6.54
CA LEU A 74 -3.06 1.65 7.59
C LEU A 74 -2.63 2.02 9.01
N SER A 75 -1.63 2.91 9.16
CA SER A 75 -1.17 3.38 10.47
C SER A 75 -2.33 4.00 11.27
N GLY A 76 -2.43 3.68 12.56
CA GLY A 76 -3.50 4.15 13.44
C GLY A 76 -4.84 3.42 13.27
N THR A 77 -4.93 2.45 12.36
CA THR A 77 -6.12 1.60 12.21
C THR A 77 -5.89 0.23 12.87
N PRO A 78 -6.96 -0.56 13.13
CA PRO A 78 -6.82 -1.95 13.58
C PRO A 78 -6.01 -2.85 12.64
N GLN A 79 -5.80 -2.43 11.38
CA GLN A 79 -5.04 -3.17 10.37
C GLN A 79 -3.56 -2.72 10.27
N GLN A 80 -3.09 -1.89 11.19
CA GLN A 80 -1.70 -1.44 11.21
C GLN A 80 -0.72 -2.61 11.42
N TYR A 81 0.52 -2.44 10.94
CA TYR A 81 1.57 -3.40 11.20
C TYR A 81 1.98 -3.40 12.68
N VAL A 82 1.99 -4.59 13.30
CA VAL A 82 2.48 -4.80 14.66
C VAL A 82 3.69 -5.72 14.61
N PRO A 83 4.87 -5.29 15.09
CA PRO A 83 6.07 -6.11 15.05
C PRO A 83 5.95 -7.30 16.02
N TYR A 84 6.46 -8.46 15.59
CA TYR A 84 6.58 -9.66 16.41
C TYR A 84 7.88 -10.41 16.07
N SER A 85 8.33 -11.29 16.96
CA SER A 85 9.44 -12.18 16.65
C SER A 85 9.01 -13.20 15.60
N THR A 86 9.62 -13.16 14.42
CA THR A 86 9.42 -14.16 13.36
C THR A 86 10.17 -15.47 13.65
N THR A 87 10.97 -15.51 14.72
CA THR A 87 11.72 -16.71 15.12
C THR A 87 10.88 -17.61 16.01
N ARG A 88 11.05 -18.93 15.85
CA ARG A 88 10.48 -19.93 16.75
C ARG A 88 11.28 -19.99 18.04
N LYS A 89 10.66 -20.56 19.08
CA LYS A 89 11.30 -20.84 20.36
C LYS A 89 12.58 -21.68 20.18
N LYS A 90 13.68 -21.22 20.75
CA LYS A 90 14.99 -21.88 20.62
C LYS A 90 15.17 -23.07 21.55
N ILE A 91 14.74 -22.93 22.80
CA ILE A 91 14.90 -23.94 23.86
C ILE A 91 13.52 -24.50 24.19
N GLN A 92 13.38 -25.82 24.15
CA GLN A 92 12.15 -26.50 24.58
C GLN A 92 12.29 -26.83 26.06
N GLU A 93 11.36 -26.40 26.90
CA GLU A 93 11.36 -26.77 28.31
C GLU A 93 10.86 -28.20 28.48
N TRP A 94 11.40 -28.85 29.48
CA TRP A 94 10.81 -30.07 29.98
C TRP A 94 9.50 -29.74 30.70
N VAL A 95 8.42 -30.44 30.33
CA VAL A 95 7.12 -30.34 30.99
C VAL A 95 7.05 -31.44 32.05
N PRO A 96 6.92 -31.11 33.35
CA PRO A 96 6.85 -32.10 34.41
C PRO A 96 5.59 -32.97 34.32
N PRO A 97 5.66 -34.24 34.77
CA PRO A 97 4.47 -35.06 34.91
C PRO A 97 3.53 -34.44 35.96
N SER A 98 2.23 -34.40 35.65
CA SER A 98 1.19 -33.88 36.55
C SER A 98 0.79 -34.87 37.65
N THR A 99 1.29 -36.10 37.59
CA THR A 99 1.01 -37.14 38.59
C THR A 99 1.90 -37.00 39.82
N PRO A 100 1.38 -37.26 41.04
CA PRO A 100 2.20 -37.29 42.25
C PRO A 100 3.33 -38.30 42.14
N TYR A 101 4.49 -37.99 42.73
CA TYR A 101 5.54 -38.99 42.92
C TYR A 101 5.05 -40.04 43.92
N LYS A 102 5.28 -41.32 43.63
CA LYS A 102 4.96 -42.44 44.53
C LYS A 102 6.11 -42.71 45.48
#